data_AF-A0A1I4MBL6-F1
#
_entry.id   AF-A0A1I4MBL6-F1
#
_cell.length_a   1.000
_cell.length_b   1.000
_cell.length_c   1.000
_cell.angle_alpha   90.00
_cell.angle_beta   90.00
_cell.angle_gamma   90.00
#
_symmetry.space_group_name_H-M   'P 1'
#
loop_
_entity.id
_entity.type
_entity.pdbx_description
1 polymer ?
#
loop_
_entity_poly.entity_id
_entity_poly.type
_entity_poly.pdbx_seq_one_letter_code
_entity_poly.pdbx_strand_id
1 'polypeptide(L)'
;MAIQKVLMLGNPDLRKQSTEIIDFGQPLAKIIKDLKDTLLYLQIEKKIGRALAAPQIGYLKKVIYYNSNDEEIIMVNPEIIWQSKKMFEIWDSCYSFDAAFFVKVCRYWQIKVKYQTRRGEL
;
A
#
# COMPACT_ATOMS: atom_id res chain seq x y z
N MET A 1 -2.70 -16.18 11.62
CA MET A 1 -2.08 -14.90 11.24
C MET A 1 -0.75 -15.20 10.58
N ALA A 2 -0.46 -14.59 9.44
CA ALA A 2 0.82 -14.74 8.75
C ALA A 2 1.45 -13.36 8.54
N ILE A 3 2.17 -12.87 9.56
CA ILE A 3 2.87 -11.58 9.51
C ILE A 3 4.06 -11.73 8.56
N GLN A 4 4.11 -10.89 7.52
CA GLN A 4 5.19 -10.88 6.55
C GLN A 4 6.28 -9.88 6.95
N LYS A 5 7.53 -10.17 6.60
CA LYS A 5 8.63 -9.22 6.77
C LYS A 5 8.48 -8.07 5.79
N VAL A 6 8.54 -6.83 6.29
CA VAL A 6 8.59 -5.65 5.44
C VAL A 6 9.99 -5.50 4.85
N LEU A 7 10.05 -5.32 3.52
CA LEU A 7 11.29 -5.02 2.82
C LEU A 7 11.73 -3.59 3.14
N MET A 8 13.01 -3.44 3.48
CA MET A 8 13.61 -2.14 3.81
C MET A 8 14.22 -1.47 2.57
N LEU A 9 14.28 -0.15 2.59
CA LEU A 9 14.91 0.68 1.59
C LEU A 9 16.35 0.20 1.33
N GLY A 10 16.71 0.11 0.05
CA GLY A 10 17.95 -0.54 -0.41
C GLY A 10 17.72 -1.95 -0.96
N ASN A 11 16.60 -2.60 -0.62
CA ASN A 11 16.22 -3.85 -1.26
C ASN A 11 15.81 -3.60 -2.74
N PRO A 12 16.42 -4.29 -3.73
CA PRO A 12 16.13 -4.08 -5.15
C PRO A 12 14.70 -4.46 -5.55
N ASP A 13 14.02 -5.33 -4.80
CA ASP A 13 12.64 -5.74 -5.08
C ASP A 13 11.66 -4.58 -4.95
N LEU A 14 11.94 -3.59 -4.09
CA LEU A 14 11.16 -2.35 -3.98
C LEU A 14 11.23 -1.47 -5.24
N ARG A 15 12.13 -1.77 -6.18
CA ARG A 15 12.27 -1.07 -7.47
C ARG A 15 11.68 -1.86 -8.64
N LYS A 16 11.28 -3.12 -8.43
CA LYS A 16 10.66 -3.93 -9.47
C LYS A 16 9.23 -3.48 -9.71
N GLN A 17 8.80 -3.54 -10.97
CA GLN A 17 7.43 -3.19 -11.34
C GLN A 17 6.46 -4.28 -10.89
N SER A 18 5.42 -3.88 -10.15
CA SER A 18 4.33 -4.78 -9.77
C SER A 18 3.47 -5.16 -10.96
N THR A 19 3.12 -6.44 -11.05
CA THR A 19 2.23 -6.98 -12.09
C THR A 19 0.76 -6.85 -11.68
N GLU A 20 -0.13 -6.85 -12.66
CA GLU A 20 -1.58 -6.80 -12.42
C GLU A 20 -2.10 -8.10 -11.81
N ILE A 21 -3.22 -7.97 -11.11
CA ILE A 21 -4.06 -9.07 -10.67
C ILE A 21 -5.07 -9.36 -11.77
N ILE A 22 -4.97 -10.55 -12.34
CA ILE A 22 -5.93 -11.10 -13.32
C ILE A 22 -6.86 -12.14 -12.69
N ASP A 23 -6.36 -12.84 -11.67
CA ASP A 23 -7.08 -13.87 -10.92
C ASP A 23 -7.48 -13.34 -9.54
N PHE A 24 -8.79 -13.18 -9.34
CA PHE A 24 -9.40 -12.69 -8.11
C PHE A 24 -9.77 -13.83 -7.13
N GLY A 25 -9.21 -15.03 -7.34
CA GLY A 25 -9.39 -16.19 -6.49
C GLY A 25 -8.49 -16.21 -5.25
N GLN A 26 -8.10 -17.42 -4.84
CA GLN A 26 -7.32 -17.66 -3.62
C GLN A 26 -5.97 -16.91 -3.57
N PRO A 27 -5.21 -16.75 -4.66
CA PRO A 27 -3.94 -16.00 -4.61
C PRO A 27 -4.12 -14.56 -4.14
N LEU A 28 -5.14 -13.85 -4.65
CA LEU A 28 -5.46 -12.49 -4.22
C LEU A 28 -5.92 -12.48 -2.76
N ALA A 29 -6.79 -13.39 -2.36
CA ALA A 29 -7.28 -13.49 -0.99
C ALA A 29 -6.14 -13.67 0.02
N LYS A 30 -5.12 -14.46 -0.34
CA LYS A 30 -3.90 -14.63 0.46
C LYS A 30 -3.11 -13.33 0.58
N ILE A 31 -2.85 -12.62 -0.52
CA ILE A 31 -2.13 -11.34 -0.49
C ILE A 31 -2.84 -10.33 0.40
N ILE A 32 -4.17 -10.20 0.25
CA ILE A 32 -4.98 -9.30 1.07
C ILE A 32 -4.88 -9.67 2.55
N LYS A 33 -5.01 -10.96 2.89
CA LYS A 33 -4.90 -11.42 4.28
C LYS A 33 -3.53 -11.10 4.88
N ASP A 34 -2.46 -11.39 4.14
CA ASP A 34 -1.09 -11.12 4.60
C ASP A 34 -0.84 -9.61 4.78
N LEU A 35 -1.40 -8.77 3.90
CA LEU A 35 -1.39 -7.30 4.08
C LEU A 35 -2.15 -6.85 5.33
N LYS A 36 -3.34 -7.43 5.58
CA LYS A 36 -4.17 -7.12 6.75
C LYS A 36 -3.44 -7.46 8.05
N ASP A 37 -2.99 -8.71 8.16
CA ASP A 37 -2.28 -9.22 9.33
C ASP A 37 -1.00 -8.40 9.59
N THR A 38 -0.25 -8.09 8.53
CA THR A 38 1.01 -7.34 8.66
C THR A 38 0.78 -5.87 9.01
N LEU A 39 -0.17 -5.18 8.38
CA LEU A 39 -0.46 -3.78 8.70
C LEU A 39 -0.93 -3.63 10.14
N LEU A 40 -1.84 -4.50 10.60
CA LEU A 40 -2.34 -4.46 11.98
C LEU A 40 -1.20 -4.65 12.99
N TYR A 41 -0.32 -5.64 12.75
CA TYR A 41 0.87 -5.84 13.59
C TYR A 41 1.76 -4.59 13.62
N LEU A 42 2.07 -4.00 12.46
CA LEU A 42 2.91 -2.80 12.38
C LEU A 42 2.29 -1.59 13.07
N GLN A 43 0.96 -1.42 13.00
CA GLN A 43 0.25 -0.35 13.68
C GLN A 43 0.34 -0.50 15.21
N ILE A 44 0.21 -1.73 15.73
CA ILE A 44 0.37 -2.01 17.17
C ILE A 44 1.81 -1.70 17.62
N GLU A 45 2.80 -2.20 16.88
CA GLU A 45 4.21 -2.09 17.27
C GLU A 45 4.78 -0.67 17.10
N LYS A 46 4.43 0.01 16.00
CA LYS A 46 5.03 1.30 15.62
C LYS A 46 4.15 2.49 15.98
N LYS A 47 2.86 2.28 16.30
CA LYS A 47 1.87 3.33 16.61
C LYS A 47 1.73 4.41 15.52
N ILE A 48 2.13 4.10 14.29
CA ILE A 48 2.06 4.96 13.11
C ILE A 48 1.62 4.15 11.90
N GLY A 49 1.30 4.85 10.81
CA GLY A 49 1.04 4.28 9.49
C GLY A 49 -0.41 3.84 9.27
N ARG A 50 -0.83 3.93 8.01
CA ARG A 50 -2.25 3.85 7.62
C ARG A 50 -2.51 2.84 6.51
N ALA A 51 -1.46 2.44 5.81
CA ALA A 51 -1.56 1.59 4.63
C ALA A 51 -0.29 0.78 4.42
N LEU A 52 -0.42 -0.29 3.64
CA LEU A 52 0.67 -1.15 3.20
C LEU A 52 0.40 -1.62 1.76
N ALA A 53 1.44 -1.59 0.91
CA ALA A 53 1.38 -2.11 -0.45
C ALA A 53 1.99 -3.52 -0.52
N ALA A 54 1.40 -4.40 -1.34
CA ALA A 54 1.87 -5.77 -1.59
C ALA A 54 3.40 -5.89 -1.85
N PRO A 55 4.06 -5.04 -2.66
CA PRO A 55 5.50 -5.14 -2.88
C PRO A 55 6.33 -4.93 -1.60
N GLN A 56 5.81 -4.19 -0.62
CA GLN A 56 6.53 -3.99 0.66
C GLN A 56 6.66 -5.28 1.47
N ILE A 57 5.81 -6.28 1.22
CA ILE A 57 5.86 -7.60 1.85
C ILE A 57 6.27 -8.70 0.87
N GLY A 58 6.91 -8.35 -0.24
CA GLY A 58 7.48 -9.30 -1.21
C GLY A 58 6.52 -9.77 -2.31
N TYR A 59 5.27 -9.32 -2.33
CA TYR A 59 4.34 -9.63 -3.42
C TYR A 59 4.42 -8.57 -4.52
N LEU A 60 5.05 -8.88 -5.67
CA LEU A 60 5.12 -7.98 -6.84
C LEU A 60 3.79 -7.91 -7.60
N LYS A 61 2.74 -7.46 -6.89
CA LYS A 61 1.37 -7.31 -7.35
C LYS A 61 0.83 -5.93 -7.04
N LYS A 62 -0.05 -5.40 -7.90
CA LYS A 62 -0.70 -4.10 -7.71
C LYS A 62 -1.87 -4.21 -6.72
N VAL A 63 -1.55 -4.37 -5.44
CA VAL A 63 -2.56 -4.41 -4.36
C VAL A 63 -2.12 -3.49 -3.23
N ILE A 64 -3.03 -2.61 -2.80
CA ILE A 64 -2.83 -1.68 -1.69
C ILE A 64 -3.93 -1.92 -0.67
N TYR A 65 -3.54 -2.00 0.60
CA TYR A 65 -4.46 -2.08 1.72
C TYR A 65 -4.31 -0.84 2.59
N TYR A 66 -5.42 -0.17 2.89
CA TYR A 66 -5.53 0.96 3.78
C TYR A 66 -6.51 0.63 4.90
N ASN A 67 -6.13 0.92 6.13
CA ASN A 67 -7.01 0.79 7.29
C ASN A 67 -6.62 1.83 8.34
N SER A 68 -7.45 2.87 8.46
CA SER A 68 -7.32 3.94 9.46
C SER A 68 -8.60 4.78 9.49
N ASN A 69 -8.85 5.48 10.60
CA ASN A 69 -10.01 6.38 10.76
C ASN A 69 -11.36 5.71 10.46
N ASP A 70 -11.57 4.49 10.96
CA ASP A 70 -12.78 3.69 10.74
C ASP A 70 -13.08 3.36 9.25
N GLU A 71 -12.12 3.59 8.37
CA GLU A 71 -12.20 3.27 6.94
C GLU A 71 -11.26 2.11 6.60
N GLU A 72 -11.80 1.09 5.94
CA GLU A 72 -11.05 -0.02 5.37
C GLU A 72 -11.19 0.01 3.84
N ILE A 73 -10.06 0.12 3.12
CA ILE A 73 -10.03 0.17 1.67
C ILE A 73 -9.01 -0.84 1.14
N ILE A 74 -9.45 -1.65 0.17
CA ILE A 74 -8.59 -2.54 -0.61
C ILE A 74 -8.66 -2.09 -2.06
N MET A 75 -7.52 -1.65 -2.60
CA MET A 75 -7.41 -1.27 -3.99
C MET A 75 -6.63 -2.35 -4.75
N VAL A 76 -7.29 -2.98 -5.72
CA VAL A 76 -6.66 -3.92 -6.64
C VAL A 76 -6.46 -3.22 -7.99
N ASN A 77 -5.29 -3.36 -8.58
CA ASN A 77 -4.90 -2.68 -9.84
C ASN A 77 -5.19 -1.16 -9.85
N PRO A 78 -4.81 -0.39 -8.80
CA PRO A 78 -5.10 1.03 -8.77
C PRO A 78 -4.36 1.82 -9.86
N GLU A 79 -5.05 2.81 -10.41
CA GLU A 79 -4.55 3.76 -11.41
C GLU A 79 -5.02 5.17 -11.08
N ILE A 80 -4.11 6.15 -11.10
CA ILE A 80 -4.47 7.56 -10.99
C ILE A 80 -4.95 8.04 -12.37
N ILE A 81 -6.25 8.28 -12.50
CA ILE A 81 -6.89 8.70 -13.76
C ILE A 81 -7.02 10.22 -13.90
N TRP A 82 -6.82 10.96 -12.81
CA TRP A 82 -6.81 12.42 -12.80
C TRP A 82 -6.07 12.93 -11.57
N GLN A 83 -5.44 14.10 -11.70
CA GLN A 83 -4.78 14.81 -10.60
C GLN A 83 -5.02 16.32 -10.74
N SER A 84 -5.06 17.03 -9.61
CA SER A 84 -5.21 18.48 -9.60
C SER A 84 -3.94 19.18 -10.08
N LYS A 85 -4.02 20.48 -10.43
CA LYS A 85 -2.83 21.31 -10.72
C LYS A 85 -2.11 21.75 -9.45
N LYS A 86 -2.86 21.92 -8.35
CA LYS A 86 -2.32 22.37 -7.06
C LYS A 86 -1.50 21.24 -6.43
N MET A 87 -0.29 21.56 -6.02
CA MET A 87 0.55 20.66 -5.21
C MET A 87 0.80 21.26 -3.83
N PHE A 88 1.19 20.42 -2.89
CA PHE A 88 1.57 20.81 -1.54
C PHE A 88 2.68 19.90 -1.02
N GLU A 89 3.45 20.42 -0.06
CA GLU A 89 4.45 19.64 0.63
C GLU A 89 3.86 18.98 1.89
N ILE A 90 4.27 17.74 2.14
CA ILE A 90 3.88 16.97 3.32
C ILE A 90 5.08 16.21 3.87
N TRP A 91 5.12 16.05 5.19
CA TRP A 91 6.02 15.10 5.84
C TRP A 91 5.43 13.70 5.75
N ASP A 92 6.12 12.81 5.05
CA ASP A 92 5.70 11.45 4.77
C ASP A 92 6.61 10.45 5.47
N SER A 93 6.06 9.28 5.81
CA SER A 93 6.78 8.18 6.44
C SER A 93 6.42 6.87 5.75
N CYS A 94 7.25 5.84 5.90
CA CYS A 94 7.06 4.57 5.21
C CYS A 94 7.56 3.42 6.07
N TYR A 95 6.81 2.30 6.14
CA TYR A 95 7.27 1.10 6.85
C TYR A 95 8.49 0.43 6.22
N SER A 96 8.75 0.68 4.93
CA SER A 96 9.98 0.25 4.26
C SER A 96 11.16 1.18 4.54
N PHE A 97 10.99 2.15 5.43
CA PHE A 97 12.02 3.08 5.85
C PHE A 97 12.10 3.05 7.37
N ASP A 98 13.26 3.36 7.94
CA ASP A 98 13.35 3.44 9.40
C ASP A 98 12.40 4.54 9.90
N ALA A 99 11.55 4.19 10.87
CA ALA A 99 10.48 5.04 11.40
C ALA A 99 11.02 6.32 12.07
N ALA A 100 12.32 6.40 12.33
CA ALA A 100 13.00 7.61 12.80
C ALA A 100 13.05 8.74 11.76
N PHE A 101 12.76 8.46 10.49
CA PHE A 101 12.91 9.44 9.41
C PHE A 101 11.58 9.77 8.75
N PHE A 102 11.20 11.04 8.84
CA PHE A 102 10.18 11.66 8.00
C PHE A 102 10.87 12.38 6.85
N VAL A 103 10.30 12.29 5.66
CA VAL A 103 10.82 12.99 4.48
C VAL A 103 9.78 13.96 3.95
N LYS A 104 10.25 15.14 3.54
CA LYS A 104 9.39 16.13 2.92
C LYS A 104 9.21 15.79 1.45
N VAL A 105 7.96 15.59 1.02
CA VAL A 105 7.62 15.25 -0.37
C VAL A 105 6.53 16.17 -0.90
N CYS A 106 6.54 16.40 -2.21
CA CYS A 106 5.50 17.18 -2.89
C CYS A 106 4.47 16.22 -3.51
N ARG A 107 3.17 16.44 -3.24
CA ARG A 107 2.06 15.64 -3.77
C ARG A 107 0.99 16.54 -4.38
N TYR A 108 0.23 16.00 -5.32
CA TYR A 108 -0.98 16.66 -5.82
C TYR A 108 -2.02 16.75 -4.70
N TRP A 109 -2.70 17.91 -4.63
CA TRP A 109 -3.69 18.17 -3.59
C TRP A 109 -4.88 17.20 -3.65
N GLN A 110 -5.25 16.77 -4.86
CA GLN A 110 -6.33 15.82 -5.10
C GLN A 110 -5.96 14.90 -6.27
N ILE A 111 -6.42 13.66 -6.17
CA ILE A 111 -6.34 12.66 -7.23
C ILE A 111 -7.69 11.95 -7.37
N LYS A 112 -7.98 11.41 -8.54
CA LYS A 112 -9.02 10.40 -8.74
C LYS A 112 -8.33 9.10 -9.08
N VAL A 113 -8.70 8.05 -8.35
CA VAL A 113 -8.13 6.71 -8.51
C VAL A 113 -9.21 5.78 -9.04
N LYS A 114 -8.92 5.07 -10.12
CA LYS A 114 -9.69 3.93 -10.60
C LYS A 114 -9.04 2.67 -10.03
N TYR A 115 -9.81 1.78 -9.44
CA TYR A 115 -9.29 0.52 -8.89
C TYR A 115 -10.40 -0.52 -8.88
N GLN A 116 -10.02 -1.79 -8.73
CA GLN A 116 -10.95 -2.89 -8.57
C GLN A 116 -11.09 -3.28 -7.09
N THR A 117 -12.27 -3.72 -6.70
CA THR A 117 -12.51 -4.33 -5.39
C THR A 117 -11.86 -5.71 -5.30
N ARG A 118 -11.88 -6.33 -4.11
CA ARG A 118 -11.42 -7.73 -3.92
C ARG A 118 -12.15 -8.76 -4.80
N ARG A 119 -13.27 -8.38 -5.42
CA ARG A 119 -14.05 -9.23 -6.33
C ARG A 119 -13.82 -8.91 -7.82
N GLY A 120 -13.03 -7.89 -8.13
CA GLY A 120 -12.75 -7.47 -9.51
C GLY A 120 -13.70 -6.41 -10.07
N GLU A 121 -14.68 -5.98 -9.29
CA GLU A 121 -15.62 -4.90 -9.61
C GLU A 121 -14.87 -3.56 -9.65
N LEU A 122 -15.14 -2.71 -10.65
CA LEU A 122 -14.53 -1.36 -10.79
C LEU A 122 -15.21 -0.30 -9.95
#